data_AF-A0A2H4ZR22-F1
#
_entry.id   AF-A0A2H4ZR22-F1
#
_cell.length_a   1.000
_cell.length_b   1.000
_cell.length_c   1.000
_cell.angle_alpha   90.00
_cell.angle_beta   90.00
_cell.angle_gamma   90.00
#
_symmetry.space_group_name_H-M   'P 1'
#
loop_
_entity.id
_entity.type
_entity.pdbx_description
1 polymer ?
#
loop_
_entity_poly.entity_id
_entity_poly.type
_entity_poly.pdbx_seq_one_letter_code
_entity_poly.pdbx_strand_id
1 'polypeptide(L)'
;TSKRLKYSKMIIKNINNINPPYKMNTWFMNMVNYQRRNYMTTTSFFKFSTLMMKDYNYDDYMKSFFVGLFEGDGSIQVNHWRNKNLQFRLVIKLKNTYENMKMLTNFSNYLGGNTRLQKDMKMVLWVMNDKKEIMNFIDIFNKYPLLTTSKRLQLAFMKSMYEIYKNNSKLAMELYMKDRDNKYDPNLYIKYMNKKYINNNPYSSIIYPNFTYYYTPLKNDHMNTFMYYHINNWFAGFIEAEGCFT
;
A
#
# COMPACT_ATOMS: atom_id res chain seq x y z
N THR A 1 12.37 -39.69 1.41
CA THR A 1 11.56 -39.16 0.28
C THR A 1 10.14 -39.72 0.18
N SER A 2 9.83 -40.96 0.61
CA SER A 2 8.47 -41.53 0.42
C SER A 2 7.40 -41.17 1.50
N LYS A 3 7.80 -40.80 2.73
CA LYS A 3 6.84 -40.39 3.80
C LYS A 3 6.22 -39.00 3.59
N ARG A 4 6.96 -38.05 3.00
CA ARG A 4 6.51 -36.66 2.74
C ARG A 4 5.40 -36.58 1.67
N LEU A 5 5.49 -37.42 0.64
CA LEU A 5 4.50 -37.52 -0.44
C LEU A 5 3.21 -38.26 -0.04
N LYS A 6 3.29 -39.13 0.97
CA LYS A 6 2.12 -39.82 1.52
C LYS A 6 1.24 -38.89 2.37
N TYR A 7 1.85 -38.00 3.16
CA TYR A 7 1.13 -37.02 3.98
C TYR A 7 0.49 -35.90 3.17
N SER A 8 1.13 -35.41 2.10
CA SER A 8 0.52 -34.40 1.22
C SER A 8 -0.75 -34.92 0.54
N LYS A 9 -0.75 -36.18 0.09
CA LYS A 9 -1.93 -36.83 -0.50
C LYS A 9 -3.05 -37.06 0.51
N MET A 10 -2.72 -37.32 1.79
CA MET A 10 -3.71 -37.53 2.85
C MET A 10 -4.41 -36.24 3.27
N ILE A 11 -3.67 -35.13 3.33
CA ILE A 11 -4.22 -33.79 3.61
C ILE A 11 -5.16 -33.35 2.47
N ILE A 12 -4.76 -33.56 1.21
CA ILE A 12 -5.59 -33.21 0.05
C ILE A 12 -6.91 -33.98 0.02
N LYS A 13 -6.91 -35.26 0.42
CA LYS A 13 -8.11 -36.12 0.37
C LYS A 13 -9.16 -35.75 1.43
N ASN A 14 -8.74 -35.29 2.62
CA ASN A 14 -9.67 -34.87 3.68
C ASN A 14 -10.22 -33.43 3.50
N ILE A 15 -9.60 -32.61 2.66
CA ILE A 15 -10.03 -31.23 2.39
C ILE A 15 -11.27 -31.18 1.49
N ASN A 16 -11.54 -32.22 0.68
CA ASN A 16 -12.62 -32.18 -0.30
C ASN A 16 -14.04 -32.31 0.29
N ASN A 17 -14.19 -32.64 1.58
CA ASN A 17 -15.48 -32.96 2.20
C ASN A 17 -15.99 -31.93 3.24
N ILE A 18 -15.44 -30.71 3.31
CA ILE A 18 -15.85 -29.69 4.28
C ILE A 18 -16.15 -28.36 3.59
N ASN A 19 -17.28 -27.74 3.96
CA ASN A 19 -17.83 -26.54 3.32
C ASN A 19 -16.87 -25.32 3.33
N PRO A 20 -16.86 -24.53 2.24
CA PRO A 20 -15.75 -23.63 1.90
C PRO A 20 -15.49 -22.37 2.77
N PRO A 21 -16.45 -21.72 3.46
CA PRO A 21 -16.13 -20.48 4.18
C PRO A 21 -15.32 -20.70 5.46
N TYR A 22 -15.48 -21.87 6.09
CA TYR A 22 -14.70 -22.28 7.26
C TYR A 22 -13.29 -22.76 6.88
N LYS A 23 -13.01 -22.98 5.59
CA LYS A 23 -11.66 -23.37 5.16
C LYS A 23 -10.66 -22.24 5.34
N MET A 24 -10.98 -20.99 5.01
CA MET A 24 -9.92 -19.98 4.82
C MET A 24 -9.42 -19.37 6.14
N ASN A 25 -10.31 -19.02 7.07
CA ASN A 25 -9.91 -18.44 8.37
C ASN A 25 -9.23 -19.46 9.28
N THR A 26 -9.74 -20.69 9.37
CA THR A 26 -9.16 -21.72 10.23
C THR A 26 -7.85 -22.25 9.63
N TRP A 27 -7.74 -22.31 8.29
CA TRP A 27 -6.50 -22.70 7.61
C TRP A 27 -5.43 -21.60 7.65
N PHE A 28 -5.81 -20.32 7.52
CA PHE A 28 -4.88 -19.19 7.66
C PHE A 28 -4.36 -19.07 9.09
N MET A 29 -5.23 -19.18 10.10
CA MET A 29 -4.80 -19.21 11.51
C MET A 29 -3.92 -20.42 11.81
N ASN A 30 -4.22 -21.59 11.22
CA ASN A 30 -3.34 -22.76 11.32
C ASN A 30 -2.02 -22.56 10.56
N MET A 31 -2.00 -21.77 9.48
CA MET A 31 -0.79 -21.48 8.69
C MET A 31 0.12 -20.47 9.40
N VAL A 32 -0.44 -19.39 9.96
CA VAL A 32 0.27 -18.45 10.84
C VAL A 32 0.84 -19.20 12.04
N ASN A 33 0.04 -20.09 12.65
CA ASN A 33 0.51 -20.93 13.76
C ASN A 33 1.56 -21.97 13.33
N TYR A 34 1.54 -22.46 12.08
CA TYR A 34 2.51 -23.43 11.57
C TYR A 34 3.83 -22.77 11.16
N GLN A 35 3.81 -21.59 10.54
CA GLN A 35 5.02 -20.80 10.26
C GLN A 35 5.72 -20.41 11.54
N ARG A 36 4.96 -19.98 12.56
CA ARG A 36 5.47 -19.64 13.89
C ARG A 36 6.14 -20.82 14.61
N ARG A 37 5.85 -22.07 14.19
CA ARG A 37 6.42 -23.30 14.76
C ARG A 37 7.52 -23.96 13.92
N ASN A 38 7.64 -23.69 12.62
CA ASN A 38 8.44 -24.55 11.72
C ASN A 38 9.37 -23.83 10.72
N TYR A 39 9.68 -22.53 10.88
CA TYR A 39 10.67 -21.80 10.06
C TYR A 39 10.60 -22.15 8.56
N MET A 40 9.41 -22.03 7.95
CA MET A 40 9.28 -22.24 6.51
C MET A 40 10.11 -21.20 5.76
N THR A 41 10.99 -21.65 4.86
CA THR A 41 11.81 -20.78 4.02
C THR A 41 10.93 -19.98 3.05
N THR A 42 11.26 -18.70 2.82
CA THR A 42 10.61 -17.76 1.88
C THR A 42 10.24 -18.39 0.53
N THR A 43 11.05 -19.30 0.02
CA THR A 43 10.85 -20.00 -1.26
C THR A 43 9.55 -20.82 -1.33
N SER A 44 9.08 -21.41 -0.22
CA SER A 44 7.82 -22.17 -0.22
C SER A 44 6.58 -21.29 -0.24
N PHE A 45 6.68 -20.06 0.27
CA PHE A 45 5.60 -19.08 0.21
C PHE A 45 5.43 -18.55 -1.22
N PHE A 46 6.53 -18.20 -1.88
CA PHE A 46 6.52 -17.78 -3.29
C PHE A 46 5.95 -18.83 -4.23
N LYS A 47 6.31 -20.11 -4.05
CA LYS A 47 5.79 -21.19 -4.91
C LYS A 47 4.27 -21.39 -4.74
N PHE A 48 3.74 -21.08 -3.56
CA PHE A 48 2.32 -21.18 -3.25
C PHE A 48 1.52 -19.95 -3.71
N SER A 49 2.07 -18.73 -3.57
CA SER A 49 1.46 -17.52 -4.14
C SER A 49 1.35 -17.64 -5.67
N THR A 50 2.38 -18.16 -6.33
CA THR A 50 2.39 -18.40 -7.78
C THR A 50 1.26 -19.35 -8.24
N LEU A 51 0.88 -20.33 -7.42
CA LEU A 51 -0.21 -21.27 -7.72
C LEU A 51 -1.61 -20.64 -7.55
N MET A 52 -1.75 -19.61 -6.72
CA MET A 52 -2.99 -18.84 -6.52
C MET A 52 -3.18 -17.72 -7.57
N MET A 53 -2.18 -17.43 -8.39
CA MET A 53 -2.16 -16.27 -9.31
C MET A 53 -2.69 -16.55 -10.72
N LYS A 54 -3.20 -17.76 -11.02
CA LYS A 54 -3.49 -18.15 -12.42
C LYS A 54 -4.64 -17.40 -13.11
N ASP A 55 -5.51 -16.70 -12.37
CA ASP A 55 -6.62 -15.88 -12.90
C ASP A 55 -6.58 -14.42 -12.43
N TYR A 56 -5.44 -13.94 -11.93
CA TYR A 56 -5.36 -12.64 -11.24
C TYR A 56 -4.99 -11.49 -12.20
N ASN A 57 -5.71 -10.36 -12.11
CA ASN A 57 -5.33 -9.13 -12.79
C ASN A 57 -3.99 -8.62 -12.22
N TYR A 58 -2.90 -8.79 -12.99
CA TYR A 58 -1.55 -8.41 -12.58
C TYR A 58 -1.44 -6.93 -12.20
N ASP A 59 -2.19 -6.05 -12.87
CA ASP A 59 -2.26 -4.62 -12.56
C ASP A 59 -2.82 -4.38 -11.16
N ASP A 60 -3.91 -5.07 -10.82
CA ASP A 60 -4.53 -4.97 -9.50
C ASP A 60 -3.59 -5.50 -8.41
N TYR A 61 -2.90 -6.60 -8.67
CA TYR A 61 -1.90 -7.16 -7.74
C TYR A 61 -0.78 -6.15 -7.47
N MET A 62 -0.12 -5.68 -8.52
CA MET A 62 1.04 -4.79 -8.40
C MET A 62 0.69 -3.49 -7.69
N LYS A 63 -0.44 -2.86 -8.07
CA LYS A 63 -0.88 -1.59 -7.48
C LYS A 63 -1.32 -1.74 -6.03
N SER A 64 -2.16 -2.73 -5.71
CA SER A 64 -2.61 -2.93 -4.32
C SER A 64 -1.46 -3.33 -3.40
N PHE A 65 -0.56 -4.21 -3.84
CA PHE A 65 0.64 -4.58 -3.09
C PHE A 65 1.55 -3.36 -2.86
N PHE A 66 1.79 -2.55 -3.90
CA PHE A 66 2.57 -1.32 -3.75
C PHE A 66 1.95 -0.39 -2.72
N VAL A 67 0.63 -0.14 -2.77
CA VAL A 67 -0.03 0.75 -1.80
C VAL A 67 0.08 0.18 -0.38
N GLY A 68 -0.03 -1.14 -0.21
CA GLY A 68 0.22 -1.81 1.06
C GLY A 68 1.61 -1.53 1.62
N LEU A 69 2.64 -1.79 0.81
CA LEU A 69 4.04 -1.52 1.17
C LEU A 69 4.25 -0.03 1.45
N PHE A 70 3.64 0.83 0.63
CA PHE A 70 3.68 2.27 0.80
C PHE A 70 2.93 2.71 2.07
N GLU A 71 1.93 1.99 2.59
CA GLU A 71 1.26 2.33 3.85
C GLU A 71 2.15 2.07 5.07
N GLY A 72 2.98 1.03 5.05
CA GLY A 72 3.99 0.85 6.10
C GLY A 72 5.16 1.82 5.89
N ASP A 73 6.03 1.53 4.92
CA ASP A 73 7.34 2.18 4.76
C ASP A 73 7.37 3.40 3.81
N GLY A 74 6.23 3.75 3.23
CA GLY A 74 6.12 4.90 2.32
C GLY A 74 6.14 6.26 3.04
N SER A 75 6.67 7.28 2.37
CA SER A 75 6.74 8.66 2.86
C SER A 75 6.24 9.62 1.79
N ILE A 76 5.26 10.46 2.16
CA ILE A 76 4.75 11.55 1.35
C ILE A 76 5.39 12.85 1.84
N GLN A 77 6.17 13.51 0.99
CA GLN A 77 7.01 14.63 1.37
C GLN A 77 6.70 15.88 0.54
N VAL A 78 6.48 16.99 1.24
CA VAL A 78 6.53 18.34 0.68
C VAL A 78 7.67 19.06 1.39
N ASN A 79 8.68 19.43 0.62
CA ASN A 79 9.89 20.11 1.07
C ASN A 79 10.08 21.42 0.29
N HIS A 80 11.16 22.11 0.58
CA HIS A 80 11.58 23.30 -0.15
C HIS A 80 13.08 23.22 -0.47
N TRP A 81 13.44 23.74 -1.63
CA TRP A 81 14.83 24.03 -1.95
C TRP A 81 15.14 25.47 -1.59
N ARG A 82 15.99 25.66 -0.56
CA ARG A 82 16.51 26.98 -0.13
C ARG A 82 15.44 28.07 0.05
N ASN A 83 14.24 27.68 0.48
CA ASN A 83 13.09 28.57 0.65
C ASN A 83 12.59 29.23 -0.65
N LYS A 84 12.96 28.67 -1.82
CA LYS A 84 12.62 29.24 -3.14
C LYS A 84 11.59 28.43 -3.89
N ASN A 85 11.73 27.11 -3.90
CA ASN A 85 10.86 26.22 -4.67
C ASN A 85 10.37 25.06 -3.83
N LEU A 86 9.08 24.74 -3.92
CA LEU A 86 8.55 23.53 -3.30
C LEU A 86 9.03 22.30 -4.08
N GLN A 87 9.33 21.25 -3.33
CA GLN A 87 9.72 19.95 -3.83
C GLN A 87 8.72 18.91 -3.33
N PHE A 88 8.20 18.12 -4.25
CA PHE A 88 7.24 17.06 -3.97
C PHE A 88 7.94 15.73 -4.16
N ARG A 89 7.74 14.80 -3.22
CA ARG A 89 8.43 13.52 -3.26
C ARG A 89 7.60 12.41 -2.62
N LEU A 90 7.61 11.25 -3.28
CA LEU A 90 7.19 9.97 -2.71
C LEU A 90 8.44 9.12 -2.52
N VAL A 91 8.55 8.45 -1.36
CA VAL A 91 9.69 7.58 -1.05
C VAL A 91 9.20 6.29 -0.43
N ILE A 92 9.80 5.16 -0.80
CA ILE A 92 9.85 3.96 0.04
C ILE A 92 11.32 3.72 0.38
N LYS A 93 11.63 3.43 1.64
CA LYS A 93 13.01 3.19 2.09
C LYS A 93 13.08 1.87 2.85
N LEU A 94 13.77 0.88 2.27
CA LEU A 94 13.90 -0.47 2.82
C LEU A 94 15.37 -0.82 3.08
N LYS A 95 15.61 -1.85 3.89
CA LYS A 95 16.95 -2.45 4.05
C LYS A 95 17.47 -2.93 2.70
N ASN A 96 18.76 -2.70 2.43
CA ASN A 96 19.39 -3.16 1.20
C ASN A 96 19.61 -4.69 1.21
N THR A 97 18.59 -5.43 0.77
CA THR A 97 18.66 -6.86 0.45
C THR A 97 18.45 -7.05 -1.05
N TYR A 98 18.86 -8.21 -1.58
CA TYR A 98 18.65 -8.52 -3.00
C TYR A 98 17.15 -8.51 -3.37
N GLU A 99 16.31 -9.04 -2.49
CA GLU A 99 14.85 -9.10 -2.65
C GLU A 99 14.24 -7.70 -2.70
N ASN A 100 14.61 -6.82 -1.75
CA ASN A 100 14.11 -5.45 -1.72
C ASN A 100 14.57 -4.64 -2.93
N MET A 101 15.84 -4.79 -3.33
CA MET A 101 16.36 -4.13 -4.52
C MET A 101 15.58 -4.57 -5.77
N LYS A 102 15.39 -5.88 -5.93
CA LYS A 102 14.66 -6.45 -7.07
C LYS A 102 13.21 -6.00 -7.08
N MET A 103 12.54 -6.03 -5.93
CA MET A 103 11.15 -5.60 -5.78
C MET A 103 10.98 -4.11 -6.13
N LEU A 104 11.79 -3.23 -5.54
CA LEU A 104 11.70 -1.80 -5.82
C LEU A 104 12.06 -1.47 -7.28
N THR A 105 13.03 -2.16 -7.87
CA THR A 105 13.35 -2.04 -9.30
C THR A 105 12.17 -2.44 -10.18
N ASN A 106 11.47 -3.52 -9.83
CA ASN A 106 10.25 -3.93 -10.52
C ASN A 106 9.15 -2.85 -10.42
N PHE A 107 8.97 -2.23 -9.25
CA PHE A 107 8.06 -1.09 -9.12
C PHE A 107 8.49 0.10 -9.97
N SER A 108 9.79 0.44 -10.00
CA SER A 108 10.28 1.51 -10.87
C SER A 108 9.95 1.27 -12.34
N ASN A 109 10.16 0.05 -12.82
CA ASN A 109 9.89 -0.31 -14.21
C ASN A 109 8.39 -0.32 -14.54
N TYR A 110 7.54 -0.70 -13.57
CA TYR A 110 6.10 -0.88 -13.80
C TYR A 110 5.27 0.37 -13.50
N LEU A 111 5.58 1.07 -12.41
CA LEU A 111 4.81 2.20 -11.86
C LEU A 111 5.49 3.57 -12.09
N GLY A 112 6.74 3.60 -12.54
CA GLY A 112 7.55 4.81 -12.61
C GLY A 112 8.34 5.10 -11.33
N GLY A 113 8.93 6.29 -11.25
CA GLY A 113 9.93 6.62 -10.24
C GLY A 113 11.26 5.88 -10.44
N ASN A 114 12.16 5.99 -9.45
CA ASN A 114 13.53 5.51 -9.55
C ASN A 114 13.98 4.74 -8.31
N THR A 115 14.64 3.61 -8.54
CA THR A 115 15.29 2.83 -7.48
C THR A 115 16.76 3.21 -7.38
N ARG A 116 17.25 3.43 -6.16
CA ARG A 116 18.64 3.80 -5.90
C ARG A 116 19.12 3.37 -4.52
N LEU A 117 20.41 3.13 -4.40
CA LEU A 117 21.06 2.91 -3.11
C LEU A 117 21.28 4.23 -2.38
N GLN A 118 21.17 4.18 -1.05
CA GLN A 118 21.67 5.23 -0.19
C GLN A 118 23.21 5.25 -0.23
N LYS A 119 23.83 6.41 0.04
CA LYS A 119 25.30 6.57 0.00
C LYS A 119 26.07 5.59 0.90
N ASP A 120 25.46 5.20 2.02
CA ASP A 120 26.03 4.23 2.97
C ASP A 120 25.81 2.76 2.56
N MET A 121 25.12 2.52 1.44
CA MET A 121 24.74 1.21 0.91
C MET A 121 23.91 0.34 1.86
N LYS A 122 23.41 0.88 2.98
CA LYS A 122 22.61 0.13 3.97
C LYS A 122 21.14 0.02 3.57
N MET A 123 20.67 0.97 2.78
CA MET A 123 19.27 1.12 2.43
C MET A 123 19.11 1.25 0.92
N VAL A 124 18.02 0.68 0.41
CA VAL A 124 17.54 0.90 -0.95
C VAL A 124 16.29 1.79 -0.89
N LEU A 125 16.21 2.72 -1.84
CA LEU A 125 15.09 3.66 -1.93
C LEU A 125 14.41 3.52 -3.28
N TRP A 126 13.08 3.50 -3.27
CA TRP A 126 12.27 3.88 -4.41
C TRP A 126 11.85 5.33 -4.22
N VAL A 127 11.99 6.16 -5.25
CA VAL A 127 11.77 7.60 -5.17
C VAL A 127 11.10 8.13 -6.43
N MET A 128 10.03 8.90 -6.26
CA MET A 128 9.44 9.74 -7.30
C MET A 128 9.57 11.21 -6.88
N ASN A 129 10.15 12.06 -7.74
CA ASN A 129 10.39 13.50 -7.45
C ASN A 129 9.80 14.45 -8.48
N ASP A 130 9.39 13.96 -9.66
CA ASP A 130 8.77 14.82 -10.65
C ASP A 130 7.34 15.14 -10.21
N LYS A 131 7.04 16.44 -10.04
CA LYS A 131 5.75 16.88 -9.50
C LYS A 131 4.57 16.50 -10.40
N LYS A 132 4.75 16.42 -11.72
CA LYS A 132 3.66 16.03 -12.63
C LYS A 132 3.43 14.52 -12.57
N GLU A 133 4.51 13.75 -12.60
CA GLU A 133 4.49 12.29 -12.43
C GLU A 133 3.82 11.91 -11.10
N ILE A 134 4.19 12.55 -9.99
CA ILE A 134 3.57 12.33 -8.67
C ILE A 134 2.07 12.58 -8.73
N MET A 135 1.62 13.69 -9.31
CA MET A 135 0.21 14.06 -9.30
C MET A 135 -0.65 13.12 -10.14
N ASN A 136 -0.08 12.53 -11.20
CA ASN A 136 -0.74 11.44 -11.92
C ASN A 136 -0.70 10.13 -11.12
N PHE A 137 0.42 9.85 -10.45
CA PHE A 137 0.62 8.61 -9.71
C PHE A 137 -0.34 8.49 -8.51
N ILE A 138 -0.55 9.56 -7.76
CA ILE A 138 -1.39 9.55 -6.54
C ILE A 138 -2.86 9.23 -6.80
N ASP A 139 -3.32 9.18 -8.06
CA ASP A 139 -4.65 8.68 -8.42
C ASP A 139 -4.82 7.18 -8.10
N ILE A 140 -3.73 6.43 -7.99
CA ILE A 140 -3.73 5.06 -7.48
C ILE A 140 -4.43 4.97 -6.12
N PHE A 141 -4.32 6.01 -5.29
CA PHE A 141 -4.92 6.05 -3.96
C PHE A 141 -6.44 6.26 -3.97
N ASN A 142 -7.04 6.61 -5.10
CA ASN A 142 -8.49 6.64 -5.23
C ASN A 142 -9.07 5.21 -5.29
N LYS A 143 -8.34 4.29 -5.93
CA LYS A 143 -8.71 2.86 -6.03
C LYS A 143 -8.23 2.04 -4.83
N TYR A 144 -7.01 2.32 -4.36
CA TYR A 144 -6.38 1.66 -3.22
C TYR A 144 -6.06 2.71 -2.15
N PRO A 145 -7.02 3.05 -1.28
CA PRO A 145 -6.86 4.15 -0.35
C PRO A 145 -5.81 3.88 0.72
N LEU A 146 -5.17 4.97 1.16
CA LEU A 146 -4.28 4.97 2.32
C LEU A 146 -5.11 4.82 3.61
N LEU A 147 -4.70 3.92 4.50
CA LEU A 147 -5.54 3.51 5.64
C LEU A 147 -5.37 4.41 6.87
N THR A 148 -4.18 4.95 7.10
CA THR A 148 -3.92 5.80 8.26
C THR A 148 -4.36 7.23 7.97
N THR A 149 -4.99 7.85 8.97
CA THR A 149 -5.36 9.27 8.92
C THR A 149 -4.13 10.15 8.65
N SER A 150 -2.99 9.78 9.24
CA SER A 150 -1.71 10.47 9.04
C SER A 150 -1.28 10.52 7.57
N LYS A 151 -1.24 9.38 6.85
CA LYS A 151 -0.85 9.38 5.43
C LYS A 151 -1.87 10.07 4.53
N ARG A 152 -3.17 9.94 4.81
CA ARG A 152 -4.21 10.70 4.09
C ARG A 152 -4.05 12.21 4.26
N LEU A 153 -3.73 12.68 5.47
CA LEU A 153 -3.49 14.09 5.73
C LEU A 153 -2.19 14.58 5.06
N GLN A 154 -1.13 13.76 5.01
CA GLN A 154 0.06 14.10 4.22
C GLN A 154 -0.25 14.19 2.71
N LEU A 155 -1.06 13.28 2.19
CA LEU A 155 -1.53 13.31 0.80
C LEU A 155 -2.36 14.57 0.53
N ALA A 156 -3.27 14.93 1.45
CA ALA A 156 -4.06 16.16 1.38
C ALA A 156 -3.15 17.40 1.37
N PHE A 157 -2.14 17.45 2.25
CA PHE A 157 -1.14 18.52 2.28
C PHE A 157 -0.40 18.65 0.94
N MET A 158 0.06 17.53 0.39
CA MET A 158 0.73 17.50 -0.91
C MET A 158 -0.17 18.02 -2.04
N LYS A 159 -1.42 17.53 -2.12
CA LYS A 159 -2.40 17.97 -3.13
C LYS A 159 -2.69 19.47 -3.01
N SER A 160 -2.96 19.97 -1.80
CA SER A 160 -3.19 21.40 -1.55
C SER A 160 -2.00 22.25 -1.96
N MET A 161 -0.79 21.89 -1.50
CA MET A 161 0.42 22.66 -1.81
C MET A 161 0.71 22.67 -3.30
N TYR A 162 0.45 21.57 -4.02
CA TYR A 162 0.63 21.52 -5.47
C TYR A 162 -0.36 22.43 -6.21
N GLU A 163 -1.64 22.39 -5.84
CA GLU A 163 -2.68 23.24 -6.46
C GLU A 163 -2.37 24.73 -6.24
N ILE A 164 -2.05 25.12 -5.02
CA ILE A 164 -1.68 26.51 -4.69
C ILE A 164 -0.40 26.89 -5.44
N TYR A 165 0.61 26.01 -5.47
CA TYR A 165 1.90 26.29 -6.14
C TYR A 165 1.76 26.47 -7.65
N LYS A 166 0.85 25.74 -8.30
CA LYS A 166 0.54 25.88 -9.73
C LYS A 166 -0.02 27.27 -10.05
N ASN A 167 -0.82 27.83 -9.14
CA ASN A 167 -1.49 29.11 -9.34
C ASN A 167 -0.64 30.30 -8.85
N ASN A 168 0.00 30.16 -7.69
CA ASN A 168 0.82 31.18 -7.05
C ASN A 168 1.92 30.55 -6.19
N SER A 169 3.12 30.44 -6.76
CA SER A 169 4.28 29.81 -6.11
C SER A 169 4.77 30.54 -4.85
N LYS A 170 4.63 31.88 -4.82
CA LYS A 170 5.01 32.69 -3.65
C LYS A 170 4.08 32.43 -2.47
N LEU A 171 2.77 32.49 -2.72
CA LEU A 171 1.76 32.17 -1.71
C LEU A 171 1.92 30.73 -1.20
N ALA A 172 2.16 29.78 -2.10
CA ALA A 172 2.39 28.39 -1.69
C ALA A 172 3.61 28.24 -0.77
N MET A 173 4.70 28.96 -1.03
CA MET A 173 5.88 28.95 -0.16
C MET A 173 5.58 29.59 1.22
N GLU A 174 4.86 30.71 1.24
CA GLU A 174 4.46 31.37 2.50
C GLU A 174 3.57 30.48 3.35
N LEU A 175 2.55 29.86 2.75
CA LEU A 175 1.65 28.93 3.43
C LEU A 175 2.40 27.66 3.87
N TYR A 176 3.28 27.11 3.02
CA TYR A 176 4.11 25.97 3.39
C TYR A 176 4.94 26.27 4.65
N MET A 177 5.66 27.40 4.67
CA MET A 177 6.50 27.77 5.82
C MET A 177 5.68 27.95 7.10
N LYS A 178 4.47 28.50 6.96
CA LYS A 178 3.57 28.75 8.09
C LYS A 178 2.90 27.49 8.62
N ASP A 179 2.43 26.62 7.74
CA ASP A 179 1.45 25.59 8.08
C ASP A 179 2.03 24.15 7.99
N ARG A 180 3.28 23.94 7.54
CA ARG A 180 3.89 22.60 7.38
C ARG A 180 3.86 21.72 8.62
N ASP A 181 3.88 22.31 9.80
CA ASP A 181 3.84 21.57 11.07
C ASP A 181 2.40 21.21 11.47
N ASN A 182 1.41 21.92 10.90
CA ASN A 182 -0.02 21.67 11.06
C ASN A 182 -0.60 20.79 9.95
N LYS A 183 0.23 20.13 9.12
CA LYS A 183 -0.24 19.25 8.02
C LYS A 183 -1.12 18.08 8.48
N TYR A 184 -1.13 17.76 9.77
CA TYR A 184 -1.98 16.72 10.36
C TYR A 184 -3.28 17.27 10.95
N ASP A 185 -3.57 18.56 10.82
CA ASP A 185 -4.83 19.15 11.23
C ASP A 185 -5.82 19.16 10.04
N PRO A 186 -6.95 18.43 10.09
CA PRO A 186 -7.95 18.44 9.03
C PRO A 186 -8.57 19.83 8.81
N ASN A 187 -8.62 20.69 9.84
CA ASN A 187 -9.20 22.04 9.73
C ASN A 187 -8.35 22.96 8.84
N LEU A 188 -7.06 22.65 8.66
CA LEU A 188 -6.18 23.39 7.76
C LEU A 188 -6.73 23.41 6.33
N TYR A 189 -7.27 22.28 5.86
CA TYR A 189 -7.76 22.14 4.49
C TYR A 189 -9.11 22.84 4.28
N ILE A 190 -9.95 22.84 5.30
CA ILE A 190 -11.19 23.63 5.32
C ILE A 190 -10.85 25.13 5.22
N LYS A 191 -9.85 25.58 5.99
CA LYS A 191 -9.36 26.97 5.93
C LYS A 191 -8.83 27.33 4.54
N TYR A 192 -8.08 26.45 3.88
CA TYR A 192 -7.61 26.70 2.51
C TYR A 192 -8.76 26.82 1.50
N MET A 193 -9.78 25.95 1.62
CA MET A 193 -10.97 25.99 0.78
C MET A 193 -11.77 27.29 1.00
N ASN A 194 -12.02 27.67 2.26
CA ASN A 194 -12.75 28.90 2.61
C ASN A 194 -12.04 30.17 2.10
N LYS A 195 -10.70 30.15 2.11
CA LYS A 195 -9.88 31.23 1.54
C LYS A 195 -9.74 31.18 0.01
N LYS A 196 -10.36 30.20 -0.65
CA LYS A 196 -10.29 29.96 -2.10
C LYS A 196 -8.86 29.75 -2.61
N TYR A 197 -7.98 29.20 -1.77
CA TYR A 197 -6.64 28.80 -2.19
C TYR A 197 -6.66 27.49 -3.00
N ILE A 198 -7.66 26.65 -2.71
CA ILE A 198 -7.94 25.39 -3.38
C ILE A 198 -9.44 25.31 -3.68
N ASN A 199 -9.82 24.60 -4.72
CA ASN A 199 -11.23 24.50 -5.12
C ASN A 199 -12.02 23.51 -4.27
N ASN A 200 -11.38 22.41 -3.85
CA ASN A 200 -12.00 21.33 -3.08
C ASN A 200 -11.11 20.96 -1.89
N ASN A 201 -11.72 20.43 -0.82
CA ASN A 201 -10.95 19.86 0.28
C ASN A 201 -10.34 18.51 -0.17
N PRO A 202 -8.99 18.38 -0.26
CA PRO A 202 -8.35 17.15 -0.73
C PRO A 202 -8.28 16.09 0.35
N TYR A 203 -8.62 16.43 1.61
CA TYR A 203 -8.74 15.43 2.66
C TYR A 203 -10.03 14.64 2.45
N SER A 204 -9.86 13.41 1.95
CA SER A 204 -10.92 12.41 2.03
C SER A 204 -10.94 11.83 3.44
N SER A 205 -11.91 12.22 4.25
CA SER A 205 -12.33 11.39 5.38
C SER A 205 -12.97 10.13 4.80
N ILE A 206 -12.16 9.15 4.39
CA ILE A 206 -12.72 7.86 4.02
C ILE A 206 -13.36 7.30 5.29
N ILE A 207 -14.67 7.42 5.36
CA ILE A 207 -15.52 6.43 5.98
C ILE A 207 -15.44 5.28 4.98
N TYR A 208 -14.82 4.16 5.34
CA TYR A 208 -14.82 2.99 4.45
C TYR A 208 -16.27 2.71 4.07
N PRO A 209 -16.66 2.83 2.79
CA PRO A 209 -17.97 2.38 2.39
C PRO A 209 -17.97 0.87 2.65
N ASN A 210 -18.71 0.44 3.67
CA ASN A 210 -19.00 -0.95 3.95
C ASN A 210 -17.83 -1.80 4.45
N PHE A 211 -17.33 -1.51 5.65
CA PHE A 211 -17.07 -2.59 6.62
C PHE A 211 -18.39 -3.03 7.30
N THR A 212 -19.50 -3.05 6.57
CA THR A 212 -20.61 -3.91 6.94
C THR A 212 -20.10 -5.32 6.73
N TYR A 213 -19.74 -6.00 7.82
CA TYR A 213 -19.68 -7.45 7.85
C TYR A 213 -21.09 -7.91 7.43
N TYR A 214 -21.32 -8.12 6.15
CA TYR A 214 -22.48 -8.87 5.70
C TYR A 214 -22.21 -10.31 6.13
N TYR A 215 -22.57 -10.62 7.36
CA TYR A 215 -22.87 -11.98 7.75
C TYR A 215 -24.18 -12.33 7.03
N THR A 216 -24.13 -12.55 5.72
CA THR A 216 -25.22 -13.23 5.02
C THR A 216 -25.16 -14.68 5.47
N PRO A 217 -26.14 -15.18 6.25
CA PRO A 217 -26.24 -16.60 6.49
C PRO A 217 -26.41 -17.25 5.13
N LEU A 218 -25.53 -18.18 4.78
CA LEU A 218 -25.60 -18.95 3.54
C LEU A 218 -26.95 -19.66 3.47
N LYS A 219 -27.89 -19.05 2.77
CA LYS A 219 -29.07 -19.71 2.22
C LYS A 219 -29.07 -19.46 0.73
N ASN A 220 -28.59 -20.49 0.04
CA ASN A 220 -28.78 -20.79 -1.36
C ASN A 220 -27.93 -19.97 -2.34
N ASP A 221 -26.95 -20.68 -2.90
CA ASP A 221 -26.49 -20.62 -4.29
C ASP A 221 -27.01 -19.44 -5.10
N HIS A 222 -26.23 -18.37 -5.12
CA HIS A 222 -25.79 -17.60 -6.28
C HIS A 222 -24.77 -16.58 -5.74
N MET A 223 -23.47 -16.94 -5.81
CA MET A 223 -22.38 -16.18 -5.20
C MET A 223 -22.28 -14.76 -5.79
N ASN A 224 -22.89 -13.78 -5.13
CA ASN A 224 -22.45 -12.39 -5.21
C ASN A 224 -21.15 -12.23 -4.40
N THR A 225 -20.07 -12.71 -5.00
CA THR A 225 -18.69 -12.53 -4.51
C THR A 225 -18.28 -11.09 -4.77
N PHE A 226 -18.70 -10.14 -3.93
CA PHE A 226 -18.02 -8.85 -3.91
C PHE A 226 -16.59 -9.09 -3.43
N MET A 227 -15.70 -9.05 -4.42
CA MET A 227 -14.30 -9.43 -4.40
C MET A 227 -13.47 -8.59 -3.43
N TYR A 228 -13.31 -9.06 -2.19
CA TYR A 228 -12.33 -8.55 -1.22
C TYR A 228 -10.86 -8.88 -1.56
N TYR A 229 -10.54 -9.12 -2.83
CA TYR A 229 -9.20 -9.58 -3.23
C TYR A 229 -8.12 -8.51 -3.08
N HIS A 230 -8.47 -7.22 -3.06
CA HIS A 230 -7.50 -6.14 -2.90
C HIS A 230 -6.95 -6.06 -1.48
N ILE A 231 -7.75 -6.39 -0.45
CA ILE A 231 -7.27 -6.41 0.94
C ILE A 231 -6.15 -7.44 1.09
N ASN A 232 -6.22 -8.60 0.44
CA ASN A 232 -5.18 -9.62 0.60
C ASN A 232 -3.80 -9.16 0.10
N ASN A 233 -3.74 -8.49 -1.05
CA ASN A 233 -2.47 -8.01 -1.62
C ASN A 233 -2.00 -6.72 -0.95
N TRP A 234 -2.92 -5.81 -0.67
CA TRP A 234 -2.64 -4.62 0.12
C TRP A 234 -2.09 -4.99 1.49
N PHE A 235 -2.73 -5.93 2.17
CA PHE A 235 -2.30 -6.39 3.49
C PHE A 235 -0.97 -7.16 3.41
N ALA A 236 -0.74 -7.91 2.33
CA ALA A 236 0.57 -8.53 2.09
C ALA A 236 1.68 -7.49 1.93
N GLY A 237 1.45 -6.41 1.16
CA GLY A 237 2.40 -5.30 1.05
C GLY A 237 2.62 -4.60 2.39
N PHE A 238 1.55 -4.38 3.16
CA PHE A 238 1.65 -3.76 4.49
C PHE A 238 2.44 -4.64 5.47
N ILE A 239 2.19 -5.95 5.49
CA ILE A 239 2.97 -6.91 6.27
C ILE A 239 4.42 -6.94 5.80
N GLU A 240 4.71 -6.84 4.51
CA GLU A 240 6.10 -6.79 4.04
C GLU A 240 6.84 -5.56 4.59
N ALA A 241 6.17 -4.42 4.75
CA ALA A 241 6.75 -3.23 5.37
C ALA A 241 6.93 -3.38 6.89
N GLU A 242 5.87 -3.75 7.61
CA GLU A 242 5.86 -3.83 9.08
C GLU A 242 6.54 -5.11 9.61
N GLY A 243 6.62 -6.13 8.76
CA GLY A 243 7.17 -7.44 9.02
C GLY A 243 8.68 -7.41 9.05
N CYS A 244 9.23 -7.01 10.20
CA CYS A 244 10.56 -7.38 10.66
C CYS A 244 10.66 -8.91 10.89
N PHE A 245 10.48 -9.73 9.85
CA PHE A 245 10.78 -11.18 9.87
C PHE A 245 12.09 -11.49 9.14
N THR A 246 13.06 -10.57 9.16
CA THR A 246 14.47 -10.85 8.84
C THR A 246 15.29 -11.02 10.10
#